data_AF-A0A212KMU6-F1
#
_entry.id   AF-A0A212KMU6-F1
#
_cell.length_a   1.000
_cell.length_b   1.000
_cell.length_c   1.000
_cell.angle_alpha   90.00
_cell.angle_beta   90.00
_cell.angle_gamma   90.00
#
_symmetry.space_group_name_H-M   'P 1'
#
loop_
_entity.id
_entity.type
_entity.pdbx_description
1 polymer ?
#
loop_
_entity_poly.entity_id
_entity_poly.type
_entity_poly.pdbx_seq_one_letter_code
_entity_poly.pdbx_strand_id
1 'polypeptide(L)'
;MMDAIATTPEVLRLRCQTHALIRAEERGVDIDVGAVVRLEAAIERLRAAWEVPGVDRYWFPVRLPRQRCRVLYDARLRCVVTVVPAPRLG
;
A
#
# COMPACT_ATOMS: atom_id res chain seq x y z
N MET A 1 1.73 32.41 11.79
CA MET A 1 1.76 31.27 12.73
C MET A 1 1.14 30.11 11.98
N MET A 2 1.96 29.32 11.29
CA MET A 2 1.48 28.18 10.51
C MET A 2 1.20 27.06 11.51
N ASP A 3 -0.07 26.80 11.78
CA ASP A 3 -0.48 25.62 12.53
C ASP A 3 0.17 24.40 11.87
N ALA A 4 1.09 23.79 12.61
CA ALA A 4 1.53 22.45 12.30
C ALA A 4 0.28 21.59 12.41
N ILE A 5 -0.41 21.36 11.29
CA ILE A 5 -1.50 20.39 11.19
C ILE A 5 -0.92 19.13 11.81
N ALA A 6 -1.36 18.80 13.03
CA ALA A 6 -0.91 17.61 13.72
C ALA A 6 -1.17 16.46 12.74
N THR A 7 -0.11 15.89 12.18
CA THR A 7 -0.25 14.90 11.12
C THR A 7 -0.82 13.65 11.79
N THR A 8 -2.14 13.54 11.83
CA THR A 8 -2.80 12.40 12.42
C THR A 8 -2.46 11.16 11.59
N PRO A 9 -2.48 9.95 12.18
CA PRO A 9 -2.30 8.71 11.44
C PRO A 9 -3.26 8.59 10.24
N GLU A 10 -4.47 9.14 10.35
CA GLU A 10 -5.47 9.18 9.28
C GLU A 10 -5.05 10.07 8.11
N VAL A 11 -4.51 11.26 8.39
CA VAL A 11 -3.97 12.16 7.36
C VAL A 11 -2.76 11.53 6.67
N LEU A 12 -1.89 10.86 7.42
CA LEU A 12 -0.76 10.11 6.85
C LEU A 12 -1.24 8.97 5.96
N ARG A 13 -2.24 8.21 6.41
CA ARG A 13 -2.84 7.12 5.63
C ARG A 13 -3.39 7.62 4.30
N LEU A 14 -4.18 8.69 4.31
CA LEU A 14 -4.74 9.29 3.10
C LEU A 14 -3.63 9.73 2.14
N ARG A 15 -2.58 10.39 2.64
CA ARG A 15 -1.40 10.77 1.83
C ARG A 15 -0.71 9.56 1.22
N CYS A 16 -0.54 8.48 1.96
CA CYS A 16 0.06 7.24 1.46
C CYS A 16 -0.80 6.59 0.37
N GLN A 17 -2.13 6.55 0.55
CA GLN A 17 -3.05 6.01 -0.46
C GLN A 17 -3.01 6.83 -1.75
N THR A 18 -3.09 8.17 -1.65
CA THR A 18 -2.96 9.07 -2.80
C THR A 18 -1.61 8.88 -3.49
N HIS A 19 -0.53 8.82 -2.73
CA HIS A 19 0.81 8.56 -3.27
C HIS A 19 0.89 7.22 -4.00
N ALA A 20 0.34 6.16 -3.42
CA ALA A 20 0.35 4.82 -4.01
C ALA A 20 -0.40 4.78 -5.35
N LEU A 21 -1.52 5.50 -5.47
CA LEU A 21 -2.29 5.61 -6.71
C LEU A 21 -1.56 6.40 -7.79
N ILE A 22 -1.00 7.57 -7.46
CA ILE A 22 -0.19 8.37 -8.40
C ILE A 22 0.98 7.54 -8.91
N ARG A 23 1.69 6.85 -8.01
CA ARG A 23 2.81 5.99 -8.38
C ARG A 23 2.39 4.76 -9.19
N ALA A 24 1.20 4.23 -8.96
CA ALA A 24 0.66 3.14 -9.75
C ALA A 24 0.40 3.60 -11.19
N GLU A 25 -0.26 4.75 -11.36
CA GLU A 25 -0.53 5.37 -12.65
C GLU A 25 0.76 5.66 -13.43
N GLU A 26 1.75 6.32 -12.80
CA GLU A 26 3.07 6.57 -13.39
C GLU A 26 3.79 5.30 -13.89
N ARG A 27 3.45 4.14 -13.32
CA ARG A 27 4.04 2.84 -13.64
C ARG A 27 3.13 1.97 -14.51
N GLY A 28 2.02 2.50 -15.00
CA GLY A 28 1.05 1.75 -15.80
C GLY A 28 0.40 0.61 -15.02
N VAL A 29 0.16 0.80 -13.71
CA VAL A 29 -0.58 -0.15 -12.87
C VAL A 29 -2.02 0.32 -12.72
N ASP A 30 -2.94 -0.45 -13.30
CA ASP A 30 -4.38 -0.20 -13.20
C ASP A 30 -4.90 -0.66 -11.83
N ILE A 31 -4.99 0.28 -10.88
CA ILE A 31 -5.51 0.06 -9.53
C ILE A 31 -6.31 1.28 -9.05
N ASP A 32 -7.52 1.04 -8.55
CA ASP A 32 -8.39 2.07 -7.98
C ASP A 32 -8.31 2.13 -6.44
N VAL A 33 -8.89 3.19 -5.86
CA VAL A 33 -8.96 3.39 -4.40
C VAL A 33 -9.61 2.19 -3.70
N GLY A 34 -10.70 1.65 -4.26
CA GLY A 34 -11.41 0.52 -3.69
C GLY A 34 -10.56 -0.75 -3.66
N ALA A 35 -9.73 -0.98 -4.68
CA ALA A 35 -8.79 -2.08 -4.74
C ALA A 35 -7.71 -1.94 -3.66
N VAL A 36 -7.17 -0.73 -3.44
CA VAL A 36 -6.22 -0.46 -2.35
C VAL A 36 -6.85 -0.78 -0.99
N VAL A 37 -8.06 -0.28 -0.73
CA VAL A 37 -8.78 -0.55 0.53
C VAL A 37 -9.01 -2.05 0.74
N ARG A 38 -9.42 -2.79 -0.30
CA ARG A 38 -9.61 -4.24 -0.23
C ARG A 38 -8.29 -4.98 0.03
N LEU A 39 -7.18 -4.53 -0.55
CA LEU A 39 -5.86 -5.12 -0.32
C LEU A 39 -5.38 -4.88 1.11
N GLU A 40 -5.51 -3.66 1.62
CA GLU A 40 -5.17 -3.33 3.01
C GLU A 40 -5.96 -4.21 3.99
N ALA A 41 -7.27 -4.36 3.77
CA ALA A 41 -8.12 -5.24 4.59
C ALA A 41 -7.71 -6.73 4.48
N ALA A 42 -7.31 -7.19 3.29
CA ALA A 42 -6.84 -8.56 3.11
C ALA A 42 -5.50 -8.82 3.81
N ILE A 43 -4.56 -7.87 3.73
CA ILE A 43 -3.25 -7.94 4.40
C ILE A 43 -3.44 -7.97 5.92
N GLU A 44 -4.27 -7.08 6.47
CA GLU A 44 -4.51 -7.01 7.93
C GLU A 44 -5.20 -8.26 8.48
N ARG A 45 -6.10 -8.89 7.72
CA ARG A 45 -6.71 -10.17 8.14
C ARG A 45 -5.68 -11.28 8.32
N LEU A 46 -4.55 -11.20 7.62
CA LEU A 46 -3.47 -12.18 7.67
C LEU A 46 -2.30 -11.74 8.56
N ARG A 47 -2.44 -10.64 9.31
CA ARG A 47 -1.35 -10.01 10.07
C ARG A 47 -0.56 -10.97 10.95
N ALA A 48 -1.27 -11.80 11.70
CA ALA A 48 -0.65 -12.80 12.58
C ALA A 48 0.25 -13.81 11.85
N ALA A 49 0.08 -14.00 10.54
CA ALA A 49 0.86 -14.96 9.75
C ALA A 49 2.16 -14.38 9.17
N TRP A 50 2.32 -13.05 9.13
CA TRP A 50 3.48 -12.41 8.49
C TRP A 50 4.16 -11.34 9.35
N GLU A 51 3.52 -10.83 10.40
CA GLU A 51 4.08 -9.77 11.23
C GLU A 51 5.28 -10.27 12.04
N VAL A 52 6.40 -9.57 11.88
CA VAL A 52 7.64 -9.81 12.61
C VAL A 52 7.91 -8.60 13.50
N PRO A 53 8.15 -8.80 14.81
CA PRO A 53 8.51 -7.71 15.71
C PRO A 53 9.71 -6.90 15.20
N GLY A 54 9.58 -5.58 15.20
CA GLY A 54 10.64 -4.66 14.74
C GLY A 54 10.72 -4.47 13.23
N VAL A 55 9.90 -5.16 12.44
CA VAL A 55 9.78 -4.95 10.99
C VAL A 55 8.48 -4.21 10.70
N ASP A 56 8.60 -3.01 10.13
CA ASP A 56 7.44 -2.15 9.86
C ASP A 56 6.96 -2.25 8.40
N ARG A 57 7.78 -2.75 7.47
CA ARG A 57 7.49 -2.68 6.04
C ARG A 57 7.61 -4.02 5.35
N TYR A 58 6.58 -4.36 4.58
CA TYR A 58 6.41 -5.68 3.97
C TYR A 58 6.04 -5.55 2.50
N TRP A 59 6.67 -6.38 1.65
CA TRP A 59 6.31 -6.49 0.25
C TRP A 59 5.37 -7.68 0.04
N PHE A 60 4.18 -7.41 -0.49
CA PHE A 60 3.23 -8.47 -0.84
C PHE A 60 3.09 -8.61 -2.36
N PRO A 61 3.17 -9.82 -2.92
CA PRO A 61 2.77 -10.06 -4.30
C PRO A 61 1.25 -9.96 -4.41
N VAL A 62 0.76 -9.23 -5.41
CA VAL A 62 -0.66 -9.01 -5.65
C VAL A 62 -0.98 -9.30 -7.12
N ARG A 63 -2.12 -9.92 -7.36
CA ARG A 63 -2.66 -10.13 -8.71
C ARG A 63 -3.87 -9.22 -8.89
N LEU A 64 -3.71 -8.20 -9.71
CA LEU A 64 -4.80 -7.35 -10.20
C LEU A 64 -5.38 -7.98 -11.48
N PRO A 65 -6.60 -7.59 -11.91
CA PRO A 65 -7.27 -8.21 -13.06
C PRO A 65 -6.42 -8.24 -14.33
N ARG A 66 -5.62 -7.19 -14.56
CA ARG A 66 -4.83 -7.00 -15.79
C ARG A 66 -3.34 -7.27 -15.64
N GLN A 67 -2.83 -7.39 -14.41
CA GLN A 67 -1.39 -7.49 -14.16
C GLN A 67 -1.02 -8.07 -12.79
N ARG A 68 0.20 -8.61 -12.70
CA ARG A 68 0.85 -8.93 -11.43
C ARG A 68 1.62 -7.69 -10.96
N CYS A 69 1.49 -7.39 -9.68
CA CYS A 69 2.20 -6.29 -9.05
C CYS A 69 2.76 -6.72 -7.69
N ARG A 70 3.54 -5.85 -7.09
CA ARG A 70 3.93 -5.92 -5.68
C ARG A 70 3.46 -4.65 -5.00
N VAL A 71 2.99 -4.77 -3.78
CA VAL A 71 2.63 -3.63 -2.94
C VAL A 71 3.56 -3.57 -1.74
N LEU A 72 4.02 -2.37 -1.41
CA LEU A 72 4.69 -2.12 -0.13
C LEU A 72 3.62 -1.72 0.88
N TYR A 73 3.60 -2.41 2.01
CA TYR A 73 2.70 -2.17 3.11
C TYR A 73 3.49 -1.70 4.33
N ASP A 74 3.00 -0.66 5.01
CA ASP A 74 3.55 -0.16 6.26
C ASP A 74 2.63 -0.58 7.43
N ALA A 75 3.13 -1.45 8.30
CA ALA A 75 2.37 -2.06 9.41
C ALA A 75 2.09 -1.09 10.57
N ARG A 76 2.85 0.02 10.67
CA ARG A 76 2.60 1.10 11.64
C ARG A 76 1.45 1.98 11.18
N LEU A 77 1.47 2.38 9.91
CA LEU A 77 0.41 3.19 9.30
C LEU A 77 -0.81 2.35 8.85
N ARG A 78 -0.64 1.03 8.86
CA ARG A 78 -1.59 0.02 8.40
C ARG A 78 -2.04 0.20 6.95
N CYS A 79 -1.18 0.71 6.08
CA CYS A 79 -1.56 1.14 4.73
C CYS A 79 -0.58 0.72 3.64
N VAL A 80 -1.09 0.66 2.41
CA VAL A 80 -0.23 0.52 1.23
C VAL A 80 0.44 1.86 0.94
N VAL A 81 1.76 1.84 0.81
CA VAL A 81 2.60 3.03 0.56
C VAL A 81 3.01 3.15 -0.90
N THR A 82 3.14 2.04 -1.63
CA THR A 82 3.39 2.08 -3.08
C THR A 82 2.98 0.79 -3.76
N VAL A 83 2.75 0.87 -5.08
CA VAL A 83 2.47 -0.27 -5.96
C VAL A 83 3.47 -0.25 -7.11
N VAL A 84 4.04 -1.41 -7.44
CA VAL A 84 5.00 -1.57 -8.55
C VAL A 84 4.62 -2.75 -9.43
N PRO A 85 4.83 -2.68 -10.76
CA PRO A 85 4.72 -3.85 -11.62
C PRO A 85 5.64 -4.97 -11.13
N ALA A 86 5.14 -6.20 -11.12
CA ALA A 86 6.01 -7.37 -10.96
C ALA A 86 6.51 -7.75 -12.36
N PRO A 87 7.82 -7.99 -12.57
CA PRO A 87 8.30 -8.49 -13.85
C PRO A 87 7.53 -9.77 -14.19
N ARG A 88 7.18 -9.93 -15.48
CA ARG A 88 6.77 -11.24 -16.00
C ARG A 88 7.99 -12.14 -15.77
N LEU A 89 7.87 -13.13 -14.88
CA LEU A 89 8.81 -14.24 -14.87
C LEU A 89 8.65 -14.88 -16.25
N GLY A 90 9.60 -14.59 -17.14
CA GLY A 90 9.77 -15.32 -18.39
C GLY A 90 10.32 -16.72 -18.09
#